data_AF-A0A562GS45-F1
#
_entry.id   AF-A0A562GS45-F1
#
_cell.length_a   1.000
_cell.length_b   1.000
_cell.length_c   1.000
_cell.angle_alpha   90.00
_cell.angle_beta   90.00
_cell.angle_gamma   90.00
#
_symmetry.space_group_name_H-M   'P 1'
#
loop_
_entity.id
_entity.type
_entity.pdbx_description
1 polymer ?
#
loop_
_entity_poly.entity_id
_entity_poly.type
_entity_poly.pdbx_seq_one_letter_code
_entity_poly.pdbx_strand_id
1 'polypeptide(L)'
;MQDHGLRTQLMDLGIHQEEMKDITVVGNCFNDGVWATLQDLFQQAAIPLLLPYCAKKVVCKYRYTDGCGRCGQCDIGEAFTLADEYGMEPITIQNYEMLEEKLKMLKKSGCKVFFGTCCERFWTKHCQDFERIGLPGILVNVDNSTCYEAGSEKKAYKGSFENQIRLKNDLMRRVLNGINNSSLPLA
;
A
#
# COMPACT_ATOMS: atom_id res chain seq x y z
N MET A 1 -4.66 -21.93 3.40
CA MET A 1 -3.39 -22.69 3.24
C MET A 1 -2.61 -22.18 2.01
N GLN A 2 -2.46 -20.85 1.86
CA GLN A 2 -1.80 -20.18 0.72
C GLN A 2 -0.47 -19.50 1.11
N ASP A 3 -0.07 -19.62 2.38
CA ASP A 3 0.96 -18.78 3.01
C ASP A 3 2.40 -19.24 2.71
N HIS A 4 2.61 -20.52 2.35
CA HIS A 4 3.95 -21.08 2.13
C HIS A 4 4.65 -20.62 0.84
N GLY A 5 3.89 -20.32 -0.22
CA GLY A 5 4.46 -19.86 -1.49
C GLY A 5 4.89 -18.40 -1.43
N LEU A 6 4.02 -17.54 -0.88
CA LEU A 6 4.27 -16.11 -0.75
C LEU A 6 5.42 -15.81 0.22
N ARG A 7 5.47 -16.49 1.38
CA ARG A 7 6.56 -16.30 2.34
C ARG A 7 7.93 -16.61 1.75
N THR A 8 8.04 -17.73 1.03
CA THR A 8 9.29 -18.12 0.36
C THR A 8 9.69 -17.06 -0.67
N GLN A 9 8.74 -16.65 -1.53
CA GLN A 9 8.99 -15.58 -2.51
C GLN A 9 9.45 -14.28 -1.84
N LEU A 10 8.76 -13.82 -0.78
CA LEU A 10 9.12 -12.59 -0.06
C LEU A 10 10.50 -12.69 0.63
N MET A 11 10.90 -13.87 1.13
CA MET A 11 12.24 -14.08 1.67
C MET A 11 13.30 -13.99 0.58
N ASP A 12 13.02 -14.55 -0.61
CA ASP A 12 13.89 -14.45 -1.78
C ASP A 12 14.01 -12.99 -2.27
N LEU A 13 13.03 -12.14 -1.95
CA LEU A 13 13.06 -10.69 -2.18
C LEU A 13 13.93 -9.91 -1.18
N GLY A 14 14.58 -10.58 -0.22
CA GLY A 14 15.44 -9.94 0.79
C GLY A 14 14.66 -9.30 1.95
N ILE A 15 13.41 -9.70 2.17
CA ILE A 15 12.61 -9.24 3.30
C ILE A 15 12.93 -10.06 4.55
N HIS A 16 13.20 -9.38 5.67
CA HIS A 16 13.49 -10.05 6.93
C HIS A 16 12.24 -10.70 7.52
N GLN A 17 12.42 -11.84 8.21
CA GLN A 17 11.30 -12.60 8.78
C GLN A 17 10.42 -11.76 9.73
N GLU A 18 11.02 -10.85 10.48
CA GLU A 18 10.31 -9.92 11.38
C GLU A 18 9.43 -8.89 10.68
N GLU A 19 9.70 -8.60 9.40
CA GLU A 19 8.96 -7.64 8.58
C GLU A 19 7.81 -8.29 7.82
N MET A 20 7.77 -9.63 7.75
CA MET A 20 6.70 -10.36 7.07
C MET A 20 5.32 -10.08 7.65
N LYS A 21 5.24 -9.80 8.96
CA LYS A 21 3.99 -9.42 9.63
C LYS A 21 3.44 -8.08 9.15
N ASP A 22 4.29 -7.25 8.56
CA ASP A 22 3.96 -5.93 8.04
C ASP A 22 3.63 -5.94 6.54
N ILE A 23 3.61 -7.12 5.90
CA ILE A 23 3.27 -7.27 4.49
C ILE A 23 2.01 -8.13 4.39
N THR A 24 1.01 -7.62 3.68
CA THR A 24 -0.21 -8.35 3.35
C THR A 24 -0.39 -8.37 1.85
N VAL A 25 -0.73 -9.54 1.29
CA VAL A 25 -1.11 -9.66 -0.12
C VAL A 25 -2.60 -9.87 -0.22
N VAL A 26 -3.23 -9.13 -1.13
CA VAL A 26 -4.67 -9.11 -1.32
C VAL A 26 -5.04 -9.48 -2.74
N GLY A 27 -6.25 -10.02 -2.90
CA GLY A 27 -6.74 -10.50 -4.19
C GLY A 27 -6.15 -11.86 -4.58
N ASN A 28 -6.82 -12.53 -5.52
CA ASN A 28 -6.38 -13.81 -6.07
C ASN A 28 -5.23 -13.60 -7.06
N CYS A 29 -4.03 -13.30 -6.57
CA CYS A 29 -2.83 -13.13 -7.40
C CYS A 29 -2.42 -14.42 -8.14
N PHE A 30 -2.91 -15.60 -7.70
CA PHE A 30 -2.35 -16.91 -8.10
C PHE A 30 -3.41 -17.98 -8.46
N ASN A 31 -4.70 -17.74 -8.24
CA ASN A 31 -5.72 -18.80 -8.34
C ASN A 31 -6.19 -19.12 -9.77
N ASP A 32 -5.90 -18.25 -10.75
CA ASP A 32 -6.37 -18.47 -12.13
C ASP A 32 -5.28 -19.07 -13.06
N GLY A 33 -4.08 -19.37 -12.53
CA GLY A 33 -2.98 -19.93 -13.33
C GLY A 33 -2.40 -18.98 -14.39
N VAL A 34 -2.82 -17.71 -14.39
CA VAL A 34 -2.43 -16.68 -15.37
C VAL A 34 -1.12 -15.98 -15.00
N TRP A 35 -0.74 -15.95 -13.71
CA TRP A 35 0.46 -15.27 -13.22
C TRP A 35 1.32 -16.24 -12.41
N ALA A 36 2.55 -16.49 -12.87
CA ALA A 36 3.46 -17.43 -12.24
C ALA A 36 4.21 -16.80 -11.05
N THR A 37 4.42 -15.48 -11.09
CA THR A 37 5.21 -14.74 -10.08
C THR A 37 4.65 -13.34 -9.78
N LEU A 38 5.04 -12.75 -8.65
CA LEU A 38 4.77 -11.34 -8.35
C LEU A 38 5.38 -10.38 -9.40
N GLN A 39 6.45 -10.80 -10.06
CA GLN A 39 7.11 -10.01 -11.09
C GLN A 39 6.21 -9.80 -12.31
N ASP A 40 5.50 -10.84 -12.77
CA ASP A 40 4.57 -10.76 -13.91
C ASP A 40 3.42 -9.78 -13.66
N LEU A 41 3.02 -9.64 -12.39
CA LEU A 41 1.99 -8.69 -11.97
C LEU A 41 2.52 -7.25 -12.02
N PHE A 42 3.78 -7.03 -11.64
CA PHE A 42 4.43 -5.71 -11.63
C PHE A 42 4.94 -5.26 -13.01
N GLN A 43 4.95 -6.15 -14.02
CA GLN A 43 5.16 -5.78 -15.42
C GLN A 43 3.90 -5.14 -16.02
N GLN A 44 3.65 -3.89 -15.65
CA GLN A 44 2.60 -3.03 -16.21
C GLN A 44 3.10 -1.59 -16.40
N ALA A 45 2.43 -0.81 -17.25
CA ALA A 45 2.89 0.51 -17.67
C ALA A 45 3.07 1.51 -16.52
N ALA A 46 2.22 1.42 -15.49
CA ALA A 46 2.37 2.17 -14.24
C ALA A 46 1.71 1.36 -13.11
N ILE A 47 2.34 1.31 -11.94
CA ILE A 47 1.78 0.65 -10.75
C ILE A 47 1.24 1.72 -9.81
N PRO A 48 -0.06 1.71 -9.45
CA PRO A 48 -0.59 2.63 -8.46
C PRO A 48 0.07 2.39 -7.09
N LEU A 49 0.58 3.45 -6.47
CA LEU A 49 1.07 3.48 -5.09
C LEU A 49 0.04 4.21 -4.22
N LEU A 50 -0.75 3.45 -3.47
CA LEU A 50 -1.83 3.98 -2.64
C LEU A 50 -1.31 4.34 -1.24
N LEU A 51 -1.40 5.62 -0.90
CA LEU A 51 -0.83 6.19 0.33
C LEU A 51 -1.94 6.79 1.22
N PRO A 52 -1.96 6.54 2.52
CA PRO A 52 -3.01 7.05 3.39
C PRO A 52 -2.79 8.54 3.69
N TYR A 53 -3.86 9.32 3.58
CA TYR A 53 -3.84 10.75 3.88
C TYR A 53 -3.34 11.07 5.31
N CYS A 54 -3.55 10.15 6.26
CA CYS A 54 -3.16 10.34 7.66
C CYS A 54 -1.63 10.31 7.88
N ALA A 55 -0.83 9.87 6.90
CA ALA A 55 0.64 10.01 6.94
C ALA A 55 1.12 11.43 6.59
N LYS A 56 0.25 12.27 6.03
CA LYS A 56 0.54 13.70 5.88
C LYS A 56 0.55 14.36 7.26
N LYS A 57 1.20 15.51 7.40
CA LYS A 57 1.04 16.35 8.60
C LYS A 57 -0.41 16.75 8.79
N VAL A 58 -0.84 16.90 10.05
CA VAL A 58 -2.19 17.39 10.41
C VAL A 58 -2.47 18.75 9.75
N VAL A 59 -1.48 19.63 9.73
CA VAL A 59 -1.55 20.99 9.14
C VAL A 59 -1.23 21.02 7.64
N CYS A 60 -1.10 19.86 6.98
CA CYS A 60 -0.75 19.82 5.56
C CYS A 60 -1.92 20.34 4.70
N LYS A 61 -1.64 21.30 3.80
CA LYS A 61 -2.65 21.81 2.84
C LYS A 61 -3.19 20.73 1.89
N TYR A 62 -2.45 19.64 1.68
CA TYR A 62 -2.87 18.49 0.88
C TYR A 62 -3.43 17.35 1.76
N ARG A 63 -3.75 17.58 3.05
CA ARG A 63 -4.19 16.50 3.93
C ARG A 63 -5.45 15.80 3.43
N TYR A 64 -6.39 16.54 2.84
CA TYR A 64 -7.68 16.02 2.38
C TYR A 64 -7.86 16.16 0.87
N THR A 65 -6.75 16.20 0.14
CA THR A 65 -6.74 16.31 -1.31
C THR A 65 -5.61 15.48 -1.86
N ASP A 66 -5.81 14.92 -3.04
CA ASP A 66 -4.79 14.11 -3.66
C ASP A 66 -3.50 14.91 -3.96
N GLY A 67 -2.37 14.21 -4.03
CA GLY A 67 -1.07 14.77 -4.37
C GLY A 67 -0.25 15.25 -3.16
N CYS A 68 0.99 15.66 -3.42
CA CYS A 68 1.93 16.11 -2.41
C CYS A 68 2.78 17.25 -2.96
N GLY A 69 2.90 18.36 -2.22
CA GLY A 69 3.78 19.48 -2.59
C GLY A 69 5.27 19.23 -2.34
N ARG A 70 5.66 18.01 -1.94
CA ARG A 70 7.05 17.58 -1.70
C ARG A 70 7.86 18.53 -0.81
N CYS A 71 7.24 19.06 0.24
CA CYS A 71 7.87 20.01 1.17
C CYS A 71 8.88 19.38 2.16
N GLY A 72 9.07 18.05 2.13
CA GLY A 72 9.97 17.32 3.04
C GLY A 72 9.49 17.21 4.49
N GLN A 73 8.24 17.57 4.79
CA GLN A 73 7.76 17.66 6.17
C GLN A 73 7.05 16.40 6.69
N CYS A 74 6.81 15.41 5.85
CA CYS A 74 6.18 14.13 6.21
C CYS A 74 6.58 13.04 5.22
N ASP A 75 6.38 11.80 5.61
CA ASP A 75 6.83 10.60 4.89
C ASP A 75 6.20 10.45 3.49
N ILE A 76 5.05 11.08 3.26
CA ILE A 76 4.39 11.11 1.94
C ILE A 76 5.28 11.75 0.87
N GLY A 77 6.10 12.75 1.23
CA GLY A 77 7.04 13.36 0.27
C GLY A 77 8.06 12.35 -0.23
N GLU A 78 8.62 11.56 0.67
CA GLU A 78 9.56 10.49 0.35
C GLU A 78 8.89 9.34 -0.40
N ALA A 79 7.67 8.96 -0.04
CA ALA A 79 6.91 7.96 -0.79
C ALA A 79 6.60 8.40 -2.24
N PHE A 80 6.40 9.70 -2.49
CA PHE A 80 6.29 10.25 -3.85
C PHE A 80 7.61 10.17 -4.60
N THR A 81 8.75 10.43 -3.94
CA THR A 81 10.08 10.22 -4.55
C THR A 81 10.30 8.75 -4.88
N LEU A 82 9.93 7.84 -3.96
CA LEU A 82 9.98 6.41 -4.20
C LEU A 82 9.10 6.02 -5.40
N ALA A 83 7.93 6.61 -5.55
CA ALA A 83 7.09 6.33 -6.72
C ALA A 83 7.78 6.71 -8.03
N ASP A 84 8.42 7.89 -8.09
CA ASP A 84 9.17 8.32 -9.28
C ASP A 84 10.32 7.36 -9.62
N GLU A 85 11.07 6.92 -8.61
CA GLU A 85 12.23 6.02 -8.78
C GLU A 85 11.84 4.66 -9.37
N TYR A 86 10.62 4.18 -9.09
CA TYR A 86 10.12 2.87 -9.53
C TYR A 86 9.05 2.99 -10.63
N GLY A 87 8.84 4.17 -11.21
CA GLY A 87 7.85 4.38 -12.29
C GLY A 87 6.40 4.13 -11.86
N MET A 88 6.09 4.40 -10.59
CA MET A 88 4.76 4.21 -9.99
C MET A 88 3.94 5.49 -10.00
N GLU A 89 2.62 5.35 -9.87
CA GLU A 89 1.68 6.48 -9.78
C GLU A 89 1.23 6.67 -8.31
N PRO A 90 1.74 7.68 -7.58
CA PRO A 90 1.37 7.88 -6.19
C PRO A 90 -0.01 8.55 -6.09
N ILE A 91 -0.93 7.88 -5.38
CA ILE A 91 -2.29 8.35 -5.13
C ILE A 91 -2.50 8.37 -3.62
N THR A 92 -2.89 9.51 -3.08
CA THR A 92 -3.24 9.61 -1.66
C THR A 92 -4.73 9.36 -1.45
N ILE A 93 -5.06 8.41 -0.59
CA ILE A 93 -6.41 7.94 -0.27
C ILE A 93 -6.93 8.63 0.99
N GLN A 94 -8.08 9.31 0.89
CA GLN A 94 -8.66 10.10 1.98
C GLN A 94 -9.64 9.32 2.87
N ASN A 95 -10.32 8.32 2.32
CA ASN A 95 -11.27 7.48 3.05
C ASN A 95 -11.49 6.15 2.32
N TYR A 96 -12.28 5.27 2.92
CA TYR A 96 -12.57 3.95 2.36
C TYR A 96 -13.40 4.04 1.07
N GLU A 97 -14.37 4.97 1.00
CA GLU A 97 -15.24 5.13 -0.17
C GLU A 97 -14.42 5.48 -1.42
N MET A 98 -13.47 6.41 -1.28
CA MET A 98 -12.50 6.74 -2.32
C MET A 98 -11.60 5.56 -2.68
N LEU A 99 -11.14 4.78 -1.68
CA LEU A 99 -10.34 3.58 -1.94
C LEU A 99 -11.11 2.58 -2.79
N GLU A 100 -12.34 2.26 -2.41
CA GLU A 100 -13.18 1.30 -3.11
C GLU A 100 -13.45 1.77 -4.56
N GLU A 101 -13.78 3.04 -4.75
CA GLU A 101 -13.97 3.62 -6.08
C GLU A 101 -12.68 3.52 -6.92
N LYS A 102 -11.53 3.93 -6.36
CA LYS A 102 -10.24 3.88 -7.06
C LYS A 102 -9.84 2.47 -7.44
N LEU A 103 -9.94 1.50 -6.54
CA LEU A 103 -9.58 0.11 -6.84
C LEU A 103 -10.49 -0.49 -7.93
N LYS A 104 -11.80 -0.19 -7.91
CA LYS A 104 -12.72 -0.61 -8.97
C LYS A 104 -12.38 0.04 -10.31
N MET A 105 -12.06 1.33 -10.32
CA MET A 105 -11.64 2.04 -11.54
C MET A 105 -10.35 1.45 -12.11
N LEU A 106 -9.33 1.24 -11.28
CA LEU A 106 -8.05 0.64 -11.66
C LEU A 106 -8.25 -0.76 -12.25
N LYS A 107 -9.05 -1.60 -11.59
CA LYS A 107 -9.38 -2.93 -12.12
C LYS A 107 -10.08 -2.84 -13.48
N LYS A 108 -11.05 -1.93 -13.63
CA LYS A 108 -11.76 -1.71 -14.90
C LYS A 108 -10.84 -1.19 -16.01
N SER A 109 -9.80 -0.43 -15.68
CA SER A 109 -8.80 0.05 -16.65
C SER A 109 -7.72 -0.99 -16.98
N GLY A 110 -7.84 -2.22 -16.47
CA GLY A 110 -6.90 -3.30 -16.76
C GLY A 110 -5.64 -3.28 -15.89
N CYS A 111 -5.63 -2.52 -14.78
CA CYS A 111 -4.57 -2.62 -13.78
C CYS A 111 -4.52 -4.06 -13.25
N LYS A 112 -3.34 -4.67 -13.23
CA LYS A 112 -3.15 -6.04 -12.74
C LYS A 112 -2.86 -6.06 -11.26
N VAL A 113 -2.12 -5.06 -10.77
CA VAL A 113 -1.69 -4.98 -9.38
C VAL A 113 -1.57 -3.55 -8.89
N PHE A 114 -1.78 -3.34 -7.59
CA PHE A 114 -1.43 -2.11 -6.91
C PHE A 114 -0.46 -2.36 -5.75
N PHE A 115 0.28 -1.34 -5.38
CA PHE A 115 1.03 -1.30 -4.13
C PHE A 115 0.33 -0.31 -3.20
N GLY A 116 0.17 -0.64 -1.93
CA GLY A 116 -0.54 0.22 -0.99
C GLY A 116 0.03 0.17 0.40
N THR A 117 -0.46 1.08 1.23
CA THR A 117 -0.15 1.12 2.66
C THR A 117 -1.42 1.34 3.45
N CYS A 118 -1.57 0.61 4.56
CA CYS A 118 -2.69 0.79 5.47
C CYS A 118 -2.33 0.31 6.87
N CYS A 119 -3.02 0.82 7.88
CA CYS A 119 -2.87 0.27 9.23
C CYS A 119 -3.62 -1.03 9.40
N GLU A 120 -3.15 -1.87 10.33
CA GLU A 120 -3.80 -3.12 10.72
C GLU A 120 -5.30 -2.95 11.00
N ARG A 121 -5.71 -1.89 11.69
CA ARG A 121 -7.13 -1.63 11.98
C ARG A 121 -7.96 -1.40 10.72
N PHE A 122 -7.42 -0.66 9.74
CA PHE A 122 -8.09 -0.46 8.46
C PHE A 122 -8.24 -1.79 7.74
N TRP A 123 -7.18 -2.59 7.74
CA TRP A 123 -7.18 -3.94 7.18
C TRP A 123 -8.23 -4.85 7.84
N THR A 124 -8.29 -4.94 9.16
CA THR A 124 -9.27 -5.77 9.89
C THR A 124 -10.72 -5.41 9.52
N LYS A 125 -10.99 -4.12 9.27
CA LYS A 125 -12.34 -3.67 8.93
C LYS A 125 -12.72 -3.95 7.48
N HIS A 126 -11.74 -3.94 6.56
CA HIS A 126 -11.98 -3.89 5.12
C HIS A 126 -11.37 -5.05 4.34
N CYS A 127 -10.78 -6.06 5.00
CA CYS A 127 -10.16 -7.20 4.33
C CYS A 127 -11.14 -7.91 3.37
N GLN A 128 -12.39 -8.10 3.78
CA GLN A 128 -13.46 -8.68 2.95
C GLN A 128 -13.82 -7.79 1.75
N ASP A 129 -13.69 -6.46 1.88
CA ASP A 129 -13.91 -5.55 0.77
C ASP A 129 -12.81 -5.68 -0.30
N PHE A 130 -11.55 -5.82 0.11
CA PHE A 130 -10.45 -6.10 -0.83
C PHE A 130 -10.66 -7.42 -1.57
N GLU A 131 -11.08 -8.47 -0.87
CA GLU A 131 -11.42 -9.77 -1.48
C GLU A 131 -12.56 -9.62 -2.51
N ARG A 132 -13.64 -8.91 -2.14
CA ARG A 132 -14.79 -8.64 -3.00
C ARG A 132 -14.43 -7.82 -4.24
N ILE A 133 -13.57 -6.81 -4.09
CA ILE A 133 -13.07 -6.00 -5.22
C ILE A 133 -12.17 -6.86 -6.11
N GLY A 134 -11.32 -7.69 -5.51
CA GLY A 134 -10.50 -8.68 -6.18
C GLY A 134 -9.49 -8.09 -7.16
N LEU A 135 -8.96 -6.89 -6.87
CA LEU A 135 -7.77 -6.38 -7.54
C LEU A 135 -6.55 -6.85 -6.74
N PRO A 136 -5.62 -7.61 -7.35
CA PRO A 136 -4.37 -8.01 -6.70
C PRO A 136 -3.60 -6.82 -6.13
N GLY A 137 -2.96 -6.98 -4.98
CA GLY A 137 -2.09 -5.94 -4.44
C GLY A 137 -1.22 -6.36 -3.27
N ILE A 138 -0.19 -5.55 -3.01
CA ILE A 138 0.68 -5.66 -1.83
C ILE A 138 0.39 -4.47 -0.93
N LEU A 139 0.12 -4.75 0.34
CA LEU A 139 -0.11 -3.76 1.39
C LEU A 139 1.03 -3.82 2.39
N VAL A 140 1.69 -2.67 2.62
CA VAL A 140 2.67 -2.51 3.69
C VAL A 140 2.01 -1.81 4.88
N ASN A 141 2.14 -2.41 6.06
CA ASN A 141 1.64 -1.85 7.30
C ASN A 141 2.37 -0.54 7.64
N VAL A 142 1.66 0.32 8.36
CA VAL A 142 2.17 1.63 8.80
C VAL A 142 2.22 1.66 10.32
N ASP A 143 3.08 2.50 10.87
CA ASP A 143 3.20 2.57 12.33
C ASP A 143 1.98 3.27 12.92
N ASN A 144 1.30 2.52 13.79
CA ASN A 144 0.13 2.97 14.52
C ASN A 144 0.56 3.78 15.74
N SER A 145 0.92 5.05 15.54
CA SER A 145 0.73 6.06 16.58
C SER A 145 -0.79 6.24 16.81
N THR A 146 -1.36 5.27 17.51
CA THR A 146 -2.66 5.22 18.20
C THR A 146 -3.74 6.13 17.61
N CYS A 147 -4.15 5.83 16.38
CA CYS A 147 -5.20 6.52 15.63
C CYS A 147 -6.60 6.51 16.28
N TYR A 148 -6.86 5.62 17.24
CA TYR A 148 -8.22 5.37 17.72
C TYR A 148 -8.34 5.10 19.24
N GLU A 149 -7.26 5.25 20.02
CA GLU A 149 -7.34 5.14 21.49
C GLU A 149 -8.03 6.34 22.15
N ALA A 150 -8.18 7.46 21.42
CA ALA A 150 -9.05 8.53 21.86
C ALA A 150 -10.51 8.11 21.67
N GLY A 151 -11.12 7.53 22.72
CA GLY A 151 -12.56 7.25 22.85
C GLY A 151 -13.42 8.50 22.62
N SER A 152 -13.55 8.90 21.35
CA SER A 152 -14.14 10.16 20.95
C SER A 152 -14.81 10.01 19.59
N GLU A 153 -15.80 9.11 19.53
CA GLU A 153 -16.75 8.98 18.41
C GLU A 153 -17.43 10.32 18.04
N LYS A 154 -17.38 11.33 18.92
CA LYS A 154 -17.89 12.68 18.69
C LYS A 154 -16.91 13.68 18.04
N LYS A 155 -15.60 13.40 17.97
CA LYS A 155 -14.60 14.29 17.33
C LYS A 155 -14.25 13.90 15.89
N ALA A 156 -14.32 12.61 15.55
CA ALA A 156 -14.13 12.13 14.18
C ALA A 156 -15.16 12.71 13.18
N TYR A 157 -16.37 13.05 13.67
CA TYR A 157 -17.43 13.66 12.86
C TYR A 157 -17.17 15.12 12.46
N LYS A 158 -16.13 15.78 13.01
CA LYS A 158 -15.81 17.21 12.76
C LYS A 158 -14.56 17.45 11.90
N GLY A 159 -13.96 16.40 11.32
CA GLY A 159 -12.90 16.56 10.32
C GLY A 159 -11.49 16.89 10.85
N SER A 160 -11.26 16.86 12.17
CA SER A 160 -9.95 17.07 12.78
C SER A 160 -9.39 15.76 13.33
N PHE A 161 -8.84 14.94 12.43
CA PHE A 161 -8.03 13.78 12.82
C PHE A 161 -6.62 14.24 13.19
N GLU A 162 -6.32 14.30 14.49
CA GLU A 162 -5.10 14.90 15.07
C GLU A 162 -3.86 13.99 15.08
N ASN A 163 -4.00 12.71 14.69
CA ASN A 163 -2.85 11.80 14.67
C ASN A 163 -2.23 11.67 13.27
N GLN A 164 -0.91 11.68 13.25
CA GLN A 164 -0.09 11.43 12.07
C GLN A 164 0.59 10.07 12.24
N ILE A 165 0.38 9.18 11.28
CA ILE A 165 1.08 7.89 11.21
C ILE A 165 2.42 8.04 10.49
N ARG A 166 3.27 7.01 10.61
CA ARG A 166 4.53 6.92 9.86
C ARG A 166 4.48 5.81 8.82
N LEU A 167 5.00 6.10 7.63
CA LEU A 167 5.15 5.10 6.58
C LEU A 167 6.46 4.34 6.79
N LYS A 168 6.45 3.05 6.46
CA LYS A 168 7.67 2.22 6.43
C LYS A 168 8.34 2.32 5.07
N ASN A 169 8.80 3.53 4.71
CA ASN A 169 9.40 3.81 3.38
C ASN A 169 10.57 2.88 3.05
N ASP A 170 11.42 2.56 4.03
CA ASP A 170 12.52 1.61 3.85
C ASP A 170 12.04 0.19 3.51
N LEU A 171 10.95 -0.27 4.15
CA LEU A 171 10.37 -1.58 3.86
C LEU A 171 9.72 -1.57 2.47
N MET A 172 8.98 -0.53 2.12
CA MET A 172 8.43 -0.40 0.77
C MET A 172 9.53 -0.45 -0.30
N ARG A 173 10.63 0.28 -0.09
CA ARG A 173 11.80 0.24 -0.97
C ARG A 173 12.39 -1.17 -1.08
N ARG A 174 12.57 -1.88 0.02
CA ARG A 174 13.07 -3.27 0.00
C ARG A 174 12.16 -4.19 -0.80
N VAL A 175 10.85 -4.11 -0.58
CA VAL A 175 9.87 -4.93 -1.33
C VAL A 175 9.94 -4.63 -2.83
N LEU A 176 9.91 -3.35 -3.21
CA LEU A 176 10.00 -2.94 -4.62
C LEU A 176 11.33 -3.33 -5.26
N ASN A 177 12.44 -3.22 -4.52
CA ASN A 177 13.76 -3.69 -4.97
C ASN A 177 13.77 -5.19 -5.23
N GLY A 178 13.22 -5.99 -4.31
CA GLY A 178 13.13 -7.43 -4.50
C GLY A 178 12.32 -7.78 -5.75
N ILE A 179 11.16 -7.13 -5.94
CA ILE A 179 10.32 -7.33 -7.12
C ILE A 179 11.07 -7.00 -8.42
N ASN A 180 11.88 -5.93 -8.43
CA ASN A 180 12.67 -5.55 -9.60
C ASN A 180 13.88 -6.45 -9.83
N ASN A 181 14.58 -6.88 -8.77
CA ASN A 181 15.85 -7.63 -8.87
C ASN A 181 15.70 -9.13 -9.16
N SER A 182 14.49 -9.68 -9.06
CA SER A 182 14.20 -11.05 -9.51
C SER A 182 14.34 -11.25 -11.02
N SER A 183 14.71 -10.20 -11.78
CA SER A 183 15.09 -10.25 -13.19
C SER A 183 16.48 -10.82 -13.49
N LEU A 184 17.26 -11.23 -12.47
CA LEU A 184 18.50 -11.97 -12.72
C LEU A 184 18.15 -13.45 -12.93
N PRO A 185 18.50 -14.05 -14.08
CA PRO A 185 18.42 -15.50 -14.21
C PRO A 185 19.23 -16.11 -13.06
N LEU A 186 18.62 -17.05 -12.33
CA LEU A 186 19.33 -17.95 -11.45
C LEU A 186 20.50 -18.53 -12.25
N ALA A 187 21.72 -18.09 -11.92
CA ALA A 187 22.94 -18.63 -12.49
C ALA A 187 23.13 -20.09 -12.05
#